data_AF-A0AB33IDC5-F1
#
_entry.id   AF-A0AB33IDC5-F1
#
_cell.length_a   1.000
_cell.length_b   1.000
_cell.length_c   1.000
_cell.angle_alpha   90.00
_cell.angle_beta   90.00
_cell.angle_gamma   90.00
#
_symmetry.space_group_name_H-M   'P 1'
#
loop_
_entity.id
_entity.type
_entity.pdbx_description
1 polymer ?
#
loop_
_entity_poly.entity_id
_entity_poly.type
_entity_poly.pdbx_seq_one_letter_code
_entity_poly.pdbx_strand_id
1 'polypeptide(L)'
;MQDVREALYVGSRSDGTLIRRPMSPHLQVYKMRLSMFLSISNRITGVVATGGSALGVFWLAALAKGPKSFASARKVTGNPLGQLVLFGWILSLVWHTVGGLRHFIWDAGHRYDKKELNEDGPVALGVIAGVGVTLATALLGVSCCRARHRAKLLKKAS
;
A
#
# COMPACT_ATOMS: atom_id res chain seq x y z
N MET A 1 -41.81 0.18 -10.47
CA MET A 1 -41.82 -0.65 -9.25
C MET A 1 -41.01 0.08 -8.19
N GLN A 2 -41.59 0.44 -7.06
CA GLN A 2 -40.79 0.78 -5.88
C GLN A 2 -40.04 -0.49 -5.46
N ASP A 3 -38.72 -0.39 -5.26
CA ASP A 3 -37.90 -1.52 -4.83
C ASP A 3 -38.47 -2.07 -3.51
N VAL A 4 -38.73 -3.38 -3.44
CA VAL A 4 -39.26 -4.06 -2.24
C VAL A 4 -38.34 -3.82 -1.03
N ARG A 5 -37.05 -3.54 -1.27
CA ARG A 5 -36.08 -3.16 -0.24
C ARG A 5 -36.38 -1.82 0.42
N GLU A 6 -36.87 -0.82 -0.33
CA GLU A 6 -37.22 0.48 0.23
C GLU A 6 -38.42 0.39 1.18
N ALA A 7 -39.35 -0.55 0.94
CA ALA A 7 -40.45 -0.80 1.86
C ALA A 7 -39.99 -1.28 3.25
N LEU A 8 -38.83 -1.95 3.36
CA LEU A 8 -38.24 -2.35 4.65
C LEU A 8 -37.62 -1.20 5.44
N TYR A 9 -37.25 -0.12 4.74
CA TYR A 9 -36.72 1.10 5.36
C TYR A 9 -37.82 2.05 5.83
N VAL A 10 -39.07 1.83 5.44
CA VAL A 10 -40.22 2.60 5.94
C VAL A 10 -40.72 1.95 7.23
N GLY A 11 -40.51 2.63 8.36
CA GLY A 11 -41.13 2.29 9.64
C GLY A 11 -42.27 3.24 9.97
N SER A 12 -43.14 2.83 10.90
CA SER A 12 -44.15 3.70 11.50
C SER A 12 -43.73 4.11 12.91
N ARG A 13 -43.89 5.38 13.28
CA ARG A 13 -43.79 5.84 14.67
C ARG A 13 -45.08 5.51 15.43
N SER A 14 -45.07 5.68 16.76
CA SER A 14 -46.23 5.45 17.63
C SER A 14 -47.41 6.39 17.37
N ASP A 15 -47.19 7.50 16.65
CA ASP A 15 -48.20 8.45 16.18
C ASP A 15 -48.77 8.11 14.79
N GLY A 16 -48.35 6.98 14.19
CA GLY A 16 -48.79 6.55 12.87
C GLY A 16 -48.04 7.20 11.69
N THR A 17 -47.07 8.10 11.95
CA THR A 17 -46.29 8.73 10.88
C THR A 17 -45.28 7.76 10.27
N LEU A 18 -45.20 7.74 8.93
CA LEU A 18 -44.20 6.95 8.20
C LEU A 18 -42.86 7.68 8.23
N ILE A 19 -41.80 6.96 8.61
CA ILE A 19 -40.44 7.48 8.65
C ILE A 19 -39.46 6.53 7.97
N ARG A 20 -38.39 7.10 7.41
CA ARG A 20 -37.25 6.30 6.94
C ARG A 20 -36.36 5.94 8.13
N ARG A 21 -36.18 4.64 8.37
CA ARG A 21 -35.34 4.14 9.46
C ARG A 21 -33.90 4.61 9.25
N PRO A 22 -33.26 5.22 10.27
CA PRO A 22 -31.87 5.62 10.15
C PRO A 22 -30.96 4.40 10.06
N MET A 23 -29.83 4.54 9.37
CA MET A 23 -28.80 3.51 9.33
C MET A 23 -28.14 3.40 10.70
N SER A 24 -27.99 2.18 11.21
CA SER A 24 -27.28 1.95 12.47
C SER A 24 -25.81 2.38 12.35
N PRO A 25 -25.20 2.95 13.40
CA PRO A 25 -23.77 3.22 13.43
C PRO A 25 -22.96 1.95 13.16
N HIS A 26 -21.88 2.06 12.39
CA HIS A 26 -21.08 0.91 11.96
C HIS A 26 -19.58 1.20 12.10
N LEU A 27 -18.95 1.88 11.12
CA LEU A 27 -17.48 2.10 11.15
C LEU A 27 -17.01 2.89 12.37
N GLN A 28 -17.81 3.85 12.83
CA GLN A 28 -17.42 4.71 13.96
C GLN A 28 -17.47 4.01 15.32
N VAL A 29 -18.26 2.94 15.46
CA VAL A 29 -18.48 2.24 16.74
C VAL A 29 -17.78 0.88 16.80
N TYR A 30 -17.37 0.33 15.66
CA TYR A 30 -16.76 -0.99 15.60
C TYR A 30 -15.29 -0.96 16.06
N LYS A 31 -14.91 -1.92 16.92
CA LYS A 31 -13.52 -2.04 17.40
C LYS A 31 -12.60 -2.54 16.28
N MET A 32 -11.64 -1.69 15.87
CA MET A 32 -10.64 -2.05 14.88
C MET A 32 -9.79 -3.25 15.34
N ARG A 33 -9.73 -4.28 14.48
CA ARG A 33 -8.87 -5.46 14.65
C ARG A 33 -7.73 -5.44 13.65
N LEU A 34 -6.62 -6.08 13.99
CA LEU A 34 -5.45 -6.14 13.11
C LEU A 34 -5.78 -6.78 11.75
N SER A 35 -6.58 -7.85 11.72
CA SER A 35 -7.03 -8.48 10.47
C SER A 35 -7.80 -7.52 9.55
N MET A 36 -8.64 -6.65 10.12
CA MET A 36 -9.36 -5.61 9.37
C MET A 36 -8.42 -4.58 8.79
N PHE A 37 -7.48 -4.08 9.60
CA PHE A 37 -6.46 -3.14 9.15
C PHE A 37 -5.63 -3.73 8.01
N LEU A 38 -5.12 -4.96 8.17
CA LEU A 38 -4.35 -5.64 7.14
C LEU A 38 -5.14 -5.80 5.84
N SER A 39 -6.43 -6.12 5.91
CA SER A 39 -7.30 -6.24 4.73
C SER A 39 -7.48 -4.92 4.00
N ILE A 40 -7.81 -3.83 4.73
CA ILE A 40 -8.00 -2.50 4.15
C ILE A 40 -6.69 -1.99 3.54
N SER A 41 -5.59 -2.11 4.29
CA SER A 41 -4.27 -1.71 3.83
C SER A 41 -3.84 -2.50 2.60
N ASN A 42 -4.13 -3.81 2.52
CA ASN A 42 -3.84 -4.62 1.34
C ASN A 42 -4.57 -4.12 0.07
N ARG A 43 -5.79 -3.60 0.21
CA ARG A 43 -6.53 -2.97 -0.91
C ARG A 43 -5.90 -1.65 -1.32
N ILE A 44 -5.58 -0.79 -0.35
CA ILE A 44 -4.94 0.50 -0.60
C ILE A 44 -3.59 0.29 -1.31
N THR A 45 -2.76 -0.63 -0.81
CA THR A 45 -1.46 -0.92 -1.40
C THR A 45 -1.57 -1.59 -2.76
N GLY A 46 -2.65 -2.33 -3.03
CA GLY A 46 -2.98 -2.82 -4.36
C GLY A 46 -3.20 -1.68 -5.36
N VAL A 47 -4.05 -0.70 -5.01
CA VAL A 47 -4.30 0.48 -5.85
C VAL A 47 -3.02 1.28 -6.10
N VAL A 48 -2.24 1.52 -5.04
CA VAL A 48 -0.95 2.23 -5.14
C VAL A 48 0.05 1.45 -5.99
N ALA A 49 0.11 0.13 -5.84
CA ALA A 49 0.99 -0.73 -6.64
C ALA A 49 0.62 -0.66 -8.14
N THR A 50 -0.67 -0.79 -8.47
CA THR A 50 -1.17 -0.67 -9.84
C THR A 50 -0.87 0.71 -10.44
N GLY A 51 -1.15 1.79 -9.69
CA GLY A 51 -0.83 3.14 -10.13
C GLY A 51 0.67 3.37 -10.36
N GLY A 52 1.51 2.86 -9.45
CA GLY A 52 2.96 2.97 -9.58
C GLY A 52 3.54 2.09 -10.70
N SER A 53 2.87 1.00 -11.12
CA SER A 53 3.29 0.24 -12.30
C SER A 53 3.33 1.09 -13.57
N ALA A 54 2.46 2.09 -13.70
CA ALA A 54 2.52 3.04 -14.82
C ALA A 54 3.82 3.88 -14.79
N LEU A 55 4.30 4.26 -13.60
CA LEU A 55 5.60 4.92 -13.44
C LEU A 55 6.74 3.98 -13.83
N GLY A 56 6.66 2.71 -13.45
CA GLY A 56 7.62 1.68 -13.84
C GLY A 56 7.70 1.50 -15.36
N VAL A 57 6.55 1.44 -16.05
CA VAL A 57 6.47 1.38 -17.50
C VAL A 57 7.09 2.62 -18.15
N PHE A 58 6.77 3.82 -17.66
CA PHE A 58 7.37 5.05 -18.16
C PHE A 58 8.90 5.05 -18.02
N TRP A 59 9.40 4.57 -16.87
CA TRP A 59 10.83 4.49 -16.60
C TRP A 59 11.53 3.52 -17.56
N LEU A 60 10.96 2.32 -17.77
CA LEU A 60 11.47 1.33 -18.72
C LEU A 60 11.40 1.83 -20.17
N ALA A 61 10.33 2.54 -20.55
CA ALA A 61 10.22 3.15 -21.86
C ALA A 61 11.28 4.23 -22.09
N ALA A 62 11.60 5.03 -21.06
CA ALA A 62 12.67 6.01 -21.14
C ALA A 62 14.06 5.37 -21.28
N LEU A 63 14.27 4.20 -20.66
CA LEU A 63 15.47 3.39 -20.85
C LEU A 63 15.59 2.88 -22.29
N ALA A 64 14.50 2.36 -22.87
CA ALA A 64 14.47 1.83 -24.22
C ALA A 64 14.67 2.92 -25.31
N LYS A 65 14.20 4.15 -25.08
CA LYS A 65 14.36 5.30 -26.00
C LYS A 65 15.80 5.82 -26.13
N GLY A 66 16.71 5.37 -25.27
CA GLY A 66 18.13 5.70 -25.33
C GLY A 66 18.59 6.77 -24.33
N PRO A 67 19.89 7.14 -24.38
CA PRO A 67 20.58 7.78 -23.27
C PRO A 67 20.02 9.13 -22.83
N LYS A 68 19.57 9.96 -23.79
CA LYS A 68 18.99 11.29 -23.50
C LYS A 68 17.70 11.18 -22.70
N SER A 69 16.78 10.31 -23.12
CA SER A 69 15.50 10.09 -22.45
C SER A 69 15.72 9.48 -21.06
N PHE A 70 16.63 8.51 -20.96
CA PHE A 70 16.96 7.87 -19.70
C PHE A 70 17.63 8.83 -18.70
N ALA A 71 18.46 9.77 -19.16
CA ALA A 71 19.06 10.79 -18.30
C ALA A 71 17.99 11.67 -17.64
N SER A 72 16.93 12.05 -18.36
CA SER A 72 15.80 12.81 -17.79
C SER A 72 15.04 11.98 -16.75
N ALA A 73 14.71 10.72 -17.05
CA ALA A 73 14.06 9.83 -16.08
C ALA A 73 14.90 9.65 -14.81
N ARG A 74 16.22 9.47 -14.96
CA ARG A 74 17.17 9.37 -13.84
C ARG A 74 17.25 10.64 -12.99
N LYS A 75 17.07 11.83 -13.57
CA LYS A 75 17.02 13.08 -12.78
C LYS A 75 15.78 13.12 -11.89
N VAL A 76 14.65 12.65 -12.39
CA VAL A 76 13.39 12.57 -11.64
C VAL A 76 13.47 11.52 -10.55
N THR A 77 13.90 10.29 -10.87
CA THR A 77 13.98 9.20 -9.89
C THR A 77 15.18 9.29 -8.96
N GLY A 78 16.20 10.07 -9.32
CA GLY A 78 17.44 10.22 -8.57
C GLY A 78 17.43 11.36 -7.55
N ASN A 79 16.41 12.22 -7.54
CA ASN A 79 16.25 13.24 -6.50
C ASN A 79 15.61 12.62 -5.23
N PRO A 80 15.76 13.25 -4.05
CA PRO A 80 15.28 12.69 -2.78
C PRO A 80 13.78 12.39 -2.76
N LEU A 81 12.96 13.25 -3.40
CA LEU A 81 11.52 13.05 -3.47
C LEU A 81 11.15 11.85 -4.36
N GLY A 82 11.79 11.72 -5.52
CA GLY A 82 11.62 10.58 -6.41
C GLY A 82 12.07 9.27 -5.78
N GLN A 83 13.15 9.30 -4.99
CA GLN A 83 13.59 8.15 -4.20
C GLN A 83 12.58 7.77 -3.11
N LEU A 84 11.98 8.75 -2.43
CA LEU A 84 10.93 8.51 -1.45
C LEU A 84 9.67 7.89 -2.09
N VAL A 85 9.24 8.40 -3.25
CA VAL A 85 8.11 7.86 -4.00
C VAL A 85 8.39 6.43 -4.46
N LEU A 86 9.58 6.15 -5.00
CA LEU A 86 9.98 4.80 -5.40
C LEU A 86 10.05 3.84 -4.22
N PHE A 87 10.58 4.30 -3.08
CA PHE A 87 10.58 3.51 -1.84
C PHE A 87 9.16 3.18 -1.39
N GLY A 88 8.26 4.17 -1.37
CA GLY A 88 6.86 3.96 -1.03
C GLY A 88 6.15 3.00 -1.99
N TRP A 89 6.43 3.10 -3.29
CA TRP A 89 5.87 2.18 -4.29
C TRP A 89 6.38 0.74 -4.10
N ILE A 90 7.68 0.54 -3.87
CA ILE A 90 8.24 -0.79 -3.60
C ILE A 90 7.68 -1.36 -2.29
N LEU A 91 7.57 -0.54 -1.25
CA LEU A 91 6.98 -0.98 0.02
C LEU A 91 5.50 -1.36 -0.15
N SER A 92 4.75 -0.65 -1.00
CA SER A 92 3.39 -1.00 -1.38
C SER A 92 3.31 -2.36 -2.09
N LEU A 93 4.25 -2.64 -3.00
CA LEU A 93 4.36 -3.95 -3.66
C LEU A 93 4.63 -5.07 -2.65
N VAL A 94 5.57 -4.86 -1.71
CA VAL A 94 5.88 -5.83 -0.66
C VAL A 94 4.65 -6.08 0.21
N TRP A 95 3.99 -5.02 0.68
CA TRP A 95 2.77 -5.14 1.48
C TRP A 95 1.68 -5.92 0.74
N HIS A 96 1.40 -5.54 -0.50
CA HIS A 96 0.36 -6.17 -1.30
C HIS A 96 0.67 -7.64 -1.61
N THR A 97 1.94 -7.96 -1.85
CA THR A 97 2.38 -9.35 -2.10
C THR A 97 2.24 -10.21 -0.86
N VAL A 98 2.68 -9.74 0.31
CA VAL A 98 2.54 -10.49 1.57
C VAL A 98 1.06 -10.69 1.93
N GLY A 99 0.24 -9.66 1.76
CA GLY A 99 -1.21 -9.78 1.94
C GLY A 99 -1.84 -10.76 0.94
N GLY A 100 -1.47 -10.66 -0.34
CA GLY A 100 -1.92 -11.56 -1.40
C GLY A 100 -1.57 -13.02 -1.16
N LEU A 101 -0.34 -13.31 -0.69
CA LEU A 101 0.06 -14.68 -0.33
C LEU A 101 -0.82 -15.25 0.79
N ARG A 102 -1.17 -14.45 1.81
CA ARG A 102 -2.10 -14.88 2.86
C ARG A 102 -3.48 -15.19 2.30
N HIS A 103 -3.99 -14.35 1.40
CA HIS A 103 -5.24 -14.61 0.71
C HIS A 103 -5.20 -15.90 -0.11
N PHE A 104 -4.11 -16.17 -0.85
CA PHE A 104 -3.96 -17.43 -1.59
C PHE A 104 -3.91 -18.66 -0.67
N ILE A 105 -3.28 -18.55 0.50
CA ILE A 105 -3.30 -19.63 1.50
C ILE A 105 -4.74 -19.90 1.97
N TRP A 106 -5.52 -18.85 2.24
CA TRP A 106 -6.93 -18.98 2.63
C TRP A 106 -7.79 -19.56 1.51
N ASP A 107 -7.59 -19.11 0.27
CA ASP A 107 -8.30 -19.59 -0.91
C ASP A 107 -7.97 -21.05 -1.23
N ALA A 108 -6.75 -21.51 -0.89
CA ALA A 108 -6.36 -22.91 -0.94
C ALA A 108 -6.96 -23.75 0.20
N GLY A 109 -7.80 -23.17 1.07
CA GLY A 109 -8.44 -23.86 2.20
C GLY A 109 -7.52 -24.11 3.39
N HIS A 110 -6.50 -23.27 3.60
CA HIS A 110 -5.56 -23.37 4.71
C HIS A 110 -5.57 -22.10 5.57
N ARG A 111 -5.24 -22.21 6.86
CA ARG A 111 -4.99 -21.08 7.77
C ARG A 111 -6.10 -20.01 7.91
N TYR A 112 -7.36 -20.40 7.77
CA TYR A 112 -8.50 -19.46 7.80
C TYR A 112 -9.24 -19.43 9.14
N ASP A 113 -8.82 -20.22 10.14
CA ASP A 113 -9.43 -20.17 11.47
C ASP A 113 -9.07 -18.90 12.22
N LYS A 114 -9.97 -18.45 13.11
CA LYS A 114 -9.78 -17.20 13.88
C LYS A 114 -8.46 -17.15 14.64
N LYS A 115 -8.00 -18.28 15.17
CA LYS A 115 -6.72 -18.38 15.90
C LYS A 115 -5.55 -18.12 14.95
N GLU A 116 -5.51 -18.83 13.83
CA GLU A 116 -4.46 -18.73 12.81
C GLU A 116 -4.42 -17.33 12.18
N LEU A 117 -5.58 -16.74 11.89
CA LEU A 117 -5.68 -15.37 11.39
C LEU A 117 -5.07 -14.33 12.34
N ASN A 118 -5.23 -14.54 13.66
CA ASN A 118 -4.66 -13.65 14.68
C ASN A 118 -3.15 -13.86 14.85
N GLU A 119 -2.63 -15.07 14.59
CA GLU A 119 -1.20 -15.37 14.60
C GLU A 119 -0.49 -14.86 13.33
N ASP A 120 -1.14 -14.99 12.17
CA ASP A 120 -0.59 -14.58 10.87
C ASP A 120 -0.47 -13.06 10.74
N GLY A 121 -1.33 -12.31 11.42
CA GLY A 121 -1.35 -10.84 11.35
C GLY A 121 -0.01 -10.21 11.77
N PRO A 122 0.46 -10.47 13.01
CA PRO A 122 1.76 -9.99 13.48
C PRO A 122 2.94 -10.50 12.65
N VAL A 123 2.92 -11.76 12.20
CA VAL A 123 3.98 -12.32 11.34
C VAL A 123 4.07 -11.54 10.03
N ALA A 124 2.93 -11.29 9.38
CA ALA A 124 2.87 -10.52 8.15
C ALA A 124 3.44 -9.11 8.33
N LEU A 125 3.04 -8.43 9.41
CA LEU A 125 3.59 -7.11 9.76
C LEU A 125 5.10 -7.16 9.99
N GLY A 126 5.60 -8.18 10.69
CA GLY A 126 7.02 -8.37 10.95
C GLY A 126 7.84 -8.53 9.65
N VAL A 127 7.35 -9.35 8.72
CA VAL A 127 7.98 -9.54 7.40
C VAL A 127 8.02 -8.22 6.63
N ILE A 128 6.89 -7.52 6.54
CA ILE A 128 6.79 -6.24 5.83
C ILE A 128 7.73 -5.20 6.44
N ALA A 129 7.74 -5.08 7.77
CA ALA A 129 8.61 -4.16 8.49
C ALA A 129 10.09 -4.49 8.28
N GLY A 130 10.47 -5.78 8.36
CA GLY A 130 11.85 -6.23 8.14
C GLY A 130 12.36 -5.92 6.74
N VAL A 131 11.55 -6.20 5.71
CA VAL A 131 11.87 -5.85 4.32
C VAL A 131 11.93 -4.32 4.16
N GLY A 132 10.96 -3.58 4.72
CA GLY A 132 10.93 -2.12 4.67
C GLY A 132 12.17 -1.47 5.29
N VAL A 133 12.61 -1.96 6.45
CA VAL A 133 13.84 -1.51 7.11
C VAL A 133 15.06 -1.81 6.24
N THR A 134 15.15 -3.02 5.68
CA THR A 134 16.26 -3.40 4.79
C THR A 134 16.35 -2.51 3.56
N LEU A 135 15.20 -2.20 2.94
CA LEU A 135 15.13 -1.28 1.81
C LEU A 135 15.52 0.16 2.20
N ALA A 136 15.09 0.62 3.38
CA ALA A 136 15.41 1.95 3.88
C ALA A 136 16.90 2.09 4.18
N THR A 137 17.52 1.10 4.85
CA THR A 137 18.96 1.12 5.14
C THR A 137 19.78 1.05 3.87
N ALA A 138 19.37 0.25 2.87
CA ALA A 138 20.03 0.21 1.57
C ALA A 138 19.97 1.58 0.86
N LEU A 139 18.79 2.23 0.86
CA LEU A 139 18.59 3.54 0.24
C LEU A 139 19.46 4.63 0.90
N LEU A 140 19.50 4.65 2.24
CA LEU A 140 20.34 5.56 3.01
C LEU A 140 21.83 5.27 2.80
N GLY A 141 22.23 4.00 2.79
CA GLY A 141 23.60 3.58 2.53
C GLY A 141 24.11 4.06 1.17
N VAL A 142 23.31 3.87 0.11
CA VAL A 142 23.63 4.38 -1.24
C VAL A 142 23.73 5.90 -1.26
N SER A 143 22.82 6.59 -0.57
CA SER A 143 22.80 8.06 -0.51
C SER A 143 24.04 8.62 0.21
N CYS A 144 24.42 8.02 1.35
CA CYS A 144 25.63 8.36 2.10
C CYS A 144 26.92 8.06 1.29
N CYS A 145 26.97 6.93 0.57
CA CYS A 145 28.10 6.62 -0.31
C CYS A 145 28.25 7.64 -1.45
N ARG A 146 27.14 8.06 -2.08
CA ARG A 146 27.17 9.12 -3.10
C ARG A 146 27.63 10.46 -2.55
N ALA A 147 27.15 10.86 -1.38
CA ALA A 147 27.55 12.11 -0.73
C ALA A 147 29.06 12.12 -0.42
N ARG A 148 29.57 11.03 0.17
CA ARG A 148 31.00 10.86 0.46
C ARG A 148 31.87 10.90 -0.80
N HIS A 149 31.45 10.22 -1.88
CA HIS A 149 32.17 10.24 -3.15
C HIS A 149 32.23 11.65 -3.75
N ARG A 150 31.11 12.39 -3.75
CA ARG A 150 31.06 13.77 -4.24
C ARG A 150 31.98 14.70 -3.46
N ALA A 151 32.03 14.57 -2.13
CA ALA A 151 32.93 15.36 -1.28
C ALA A 151 34.41 15.08 -1.59
N LYS A 152 34.79 13.83 -1.84
CA LYS A 152 36.17 13.47 -2.24
C LYS A 152 36.57 14.09 -3.58
N LEU A 153 35.67 14.11 -4.56
CA LEU A 153 35.94 14.72 -5.87
C LEU A 153 36.14 16.23 -5.77
N LEU A 154 35.34 16.93 -4.97
CA LEU A 154 35.48 18.37 -4.76
C LEU A 154 36.81 18.73 -4.11
N LYS A 155 37.26 17.94 -3.11
CA LYS A 155 38.59 18.12 -2.48
C LYS A 155 39.77 17.85 -3.41
N LYS A 156 39.59 17.05 -4.47
CA LYS A 156 40.66 16.77 -5.46
C LYS A 156 40.73 17.85 -6.55
N ALA A 157 39.65 18.64 -6.70
CA ALA A 157 39.54 19.70 -7.70
C ALA A 157 39.90 21.10 -7.16
N SER A 158 40.09 21.23 -5.84
CA SER A 158 40.64 22.40 -5.13
C SER A 158 42.12 22.24 -4.89
#